data_AF-A0A2V8R3Y8-F1
#
_entry.id   AF-A0A2V8R3Y8-F1
#
_cell.length_a   1.000
_cell.length_b   1.000
_cell.length_c   1.000
_cell.angle_alpha   90.00
_cell.angle_beta   90.00
_cell.angle_gamma   90.00
#
_symmetry.space_group_name_H-M   'P 1'
#
loop_
_entity.id
_entity.type
_entity.pdbx_description
1 polymer ?
#
loop_
_entity_poly.entity_id
_entity_poly.type
_entity_poly.pdbx_seq_one_letter_code
_entity_poly.pdbx_strand_id
1 'polypeptide(L)' 'TEESDARDADSLYRLLESEVVPAFYERDEAGLPHRWVALMRHAIQTLAPAFNSDRMVREYTERVYLGNQ' A
#
# COMPACT_ATOMS: atom_id res chain seq x y z
N THR A 1 -15.87 -10.16 13.44
CA THR A 1 -16.28 -10.23 14.86
C THR A 1 -15.40 -9.26 15.61
N GLU A 2 -15.85 -8.71 16.74
CA GLU A 2 -15.06 -7.75 17.52
C GLU A 2 -13.65 -8.27 17.87
N GLU A 3 -13.52 -9.59 18.05
CA GLU A 3 -12.23 -10.24 18.27
C GLU A 3 -11.29 -10.22 17.04
N SER A 4 -11.84 -10.27 15.82
CA SER A 4 -11.06 -10.11 14.59
C SER A 4 -10.55 -8.69 14.47
N ASP A 5 -11.43 -7.72 14.70
CA ASP A 5 -11.10 -6.29 14.56
C ASP A 5 -9.99 -5.89 15.55
N ALA A 6 -10.03 -6.42 16.77
CA ALA A 6 -8.97 -6.22 17.76
C ALA A 6 -7.62 -6.83 17.34
N ARG A 7 -7.64 -8.03 16.73
CA ARG A 7 -6.41 -8.68 16.23
C ARG A 7 -5.82 -7.96 15.02
N ASP A 8 -6.67 -7.46 14.12
CA ASP A 8 -6.25 -6.69 12.95
C ASP A 8 -5.65 -5.35 13.38
N ALA A 9 -6.25 -4.68 14.37
CA ALA A 9 -5.72 -3.46 14.96
C ALA A 9 -4.35 -3.68 15.62
N ASP A 10 -4.19 -4.71 16.46
CA ASP A 10 -2.90 -5.04 17.09
C ASP A 10 -1.82 -5.31 16.02
N SER A 11 -2.16 -6.06 14.97
CA SER A 11 -1.25 -6.34 13.86
C SER A 11 -0.83 -5.06 13.13
N LEU A 12 -1.78 -4.15 12.89
CA LEU A 12 -1.52 -2.85 12.27
C LEU A 12 -0.61 -1.99 13.13
N TYR A 13 -0.90 -1.84 14.43
CA TYR A 13 -0.09 -1.03 15.33
C TYR A 13 1.34 -1.56 15.43
N ARG A 14 1.51 -2.88 15.59
CA ARG A 14 2.84 -3.51 15.59
C ARG A 14 3.60 -3.22 14.32
N LEU A 15 2.98 -3.36 13.15
CA LEU A 15 3.63 -3.07 11.87
C LEU A 15 4.05 -1.60 11.78
N LEU A 16 3.19 -0.68 12.21
CA LEU A 16 3.49 0.74 12.20
C LEU A 16 4.68 1.06 13.11
N GLU A 17 4.66 0.57 14.34
CA GLU A 17 5.66 0.89 15.36
C GLU A 17 7.01 0.23 15.10
N SER A 18 7.03 -1.03 14.66
CA SER A 18 8.27 -1.80 14.50
C SER A 18 8.91 -1.63 13.12
N GLU A 19 8.11 -1.44 12.07
CA GLU A 19 8.62 -1.40 10.71
C GLU A 19 8.55 0.01 10.11
N VAL A 20 7.34 0.59 10.04
CA VAL A 20 7.06 1.79 9.25
C VAL A 20 7.67 3.05 9.88
N VAL A 21 7.43 3.29 11.17
CA VAL A 21 7.91 4.48 11.88
C VAL A 21 9.45 4.52 11.91
N PRO A 22 10.17 3.44 12.26
CA PRO A 22 11.63 3.45 12.21
C PRO A 22 12.16 3.69 10.80
N ALA A 23 11.60 3.02 9.78
CA ALA A 23 12.00 3.25 8.39
C ALA A 23 11.82 4.72 7.99
N PHE A 24 10.72 5.34 8.41
CA PHE A 24 10.41 6.73 8.12
C PHE A 24 11.32 7.74 8.80
N TYR A 25 11.94 7.45 9.96
CA TYR A 25 12.79 8.39 10.70
C TYR A 25 14.29 8.10 10.61
N GLU A 26 14.70 6.86 10.32
CA GLU A 26 16.10 6.51 10.12
C GLU A 26 16.68 7.25 8.90
N ARG A 27 17.82 7.90 9.08
CA ARG A 27 18.55 8.64 8.04
C ARG A 27 20.03 8.29 8.09
N ASP A 28 20.67 8.24 6.94
CA ASP A 28 22.13 8.16 6.85
C ASP A 28 22.79 9.52 7.13
N GLU A 29 24.13 9.57 7.06
CA GLU A 29 24.93 10.79 7.24
C GLU A 29 24.57 11.92 6.26
N ALA A 30 23.99 11.58 5.10
CA ALA A 30 23.53 12.53 4.09
C ALA A 30 22.06 12.94 4.28
N GLY A 31 21.37 12.43 5.29
CA GLY A 31 19.97 12.73 5.57
C GLY A 31 18.98 11.95 4.68
N LEU A 32 19.38 10.82 4.11
CA LEU A 32 18.54 10.00 3.22
C LEU A 32 17.98 8.75 3.94
N PRO A 33 16.66 8.48 3.84
CA PRO A 33 16.05 7.28 4.41
C PRO A 33 15.99 6.12 3.43
N HIS A 34 17.08 5.38 3.32
CA HIS A 34 17.18 4.25 2.37
C HIS A 34 16.06 3.23 2.56
N ARG A 35 15.79 2.84 3.81
CA ARG A 35 14.75 1.83 4.12
C ARG A 35 13.35 2.31 3.74
N TRP A 36 13.02 3.57 4.02
CA TRP A 36 11.74 4.17 3.59
C TRP A 36 11.61 4.21 2.07
N VAL A 37 12.66 4.67 1.37
CA VAL A 37 12.65 4.77 -0.10
C VAL A 37 12.46 3.40 -0.74
N ALA A 38 13.10 2.35 -0.20
CA ALA A 38 12.90 0.98 -0.66
C ALA A 38 11.46 0.50 -0.46
N LEU A 39 10.89 0.75 0.73
CA LEU A 39 9.49 0.43 1.05
C LEU A 39 8.51 1.10 0.07
N MET A 40 8.69 2.40 -0.18
CA MET A 40 7.86 3.16 -1.11
C MET A 40 7.98 2.65 -2.54
N ARG A 41 9.19 2.34 -3.02
CA ARG A 41 9.38 1.77 -4.36
C ARG A 41 8.68 0.43 -4.51
N HIS A 42 8.81 -0.45 -3.52
CA HIS A 42 8.15 -1.75 -3.53
C HIS A 42 6.62 -1.61 -3.53
N ALA A 43 6.07 -0.71 -2.71
CA ALA A 43 4.64 -0.42 -2.67
C ALA A 43 4.12 0.09 -4.02
N ILE A 44 4.83 1.03 -4.67
CA ILE A 44 4.46 1.53 -5.99
C ILE A 44 4.49 0.40 -7.03
N GLN A 45 5.55 -0.43 -7.05
CA GLN A 45 5.69 -1.52 -8.01
C GLN A 45 4.59 -2.58 -7.88
N THR A 46 4.19 -2.89 -6.66
CA THR A 46 3.20 -3.94 -6.37
C THR A 46 1.76 -3.44 -6.50
N LEU A 47 1.49 -2.19 -6.11
CA LEU A 47 0.13 -1.64 -6.09
C LEU A 47 -0.25 -0.93 -7.39
N ALA A 48 0.68 -0.29 -8.11
CA ALA A 48 0.35 0.47 -9.32
C ALA A 48 -0.43 -0.33 -10.38
N PRO A 49 -0.13 -1.62 -10.65
CA PRO A 49 -0.92 -2.39 -11.63
C PRO A 49 -2.38 -2.62 -11.19
N ALA A 50 -2.62 -2.76 -9.90
CA ALA A 50 -3.94 -3.01 -9.34
C ALA A 50 -4.72 -1.70 -9.09
N PHE A 51 -4.04 -0.65 -8.64
CA PHE A 51 -4.61 0.64 -8.24
C PHE A 51 -4.28 1.73 -9.27
N ASN A 52 -4.64 1.48 -10.54
CA ASN A 52 -4.53 2.44 -11.63
C ASN A 52 -5.93 2.88 -12.07
N SER A 53 -6.15 4.20 -12.16
CA SER A 53 -7.37 4.79 -12.71
C SER A 53 -7.65 4.33 -14.15
N ASP A 54 -6.63 4.13 -14.98
CA ASP A 54 -6.80 3.61 -16.35
C ASP A 54 -7.35 2.18 -16.33
N ARG A 55 -6.84 1.34 -15.40
CA ARG A 55 -7.39 0.00 -15.19
C ARG A 55 -8.85 0.08 -14.75
N MET A 56 -9.16 0.95 -13.79
CA MET A 56 -10.52 1.12 -13.26
C MET A 56 -11.50 1.57 -14.35
N VAL A 57 -11.15 2.57 -15.15
CA VAL A 57 -11.99 3.07 -16.25
C VAL A 57 -12.17 1.98 -17.32
N ARG A 58 -11.10 1.26 -17.68
CA ARG A 58 -11.19 0.13 -18.62
C ARG A 58 -12.14 -0.94 -18.10
N GLU A 59 -11.96 -1.40 -16.87
CA GLU A 59 -12.79 -2.46 -16.28
C GLU A 59 -14.25 -2.02 -16.14
N TYR A 60 -14.50 -0.76 -15.77
CA TYR A 60 -15.85 -0.20 -15.73
C TYR A 60 -16.49 -0.18 -17.13
N THR A 61 -15.73 0.24 -18.14
CA THR A 61 -16.19 0.27 -19.54
C THR A 61 -16.52 -1.13 -20.05
N GLU A 62 -15.60 -2.08 -19.87
CA GLU A 62 -15.77 -3.46 -20.32
C GLU A 62 -16.94 -4.15 -19.62
N ARG A 63 -17.10 -3.99 -18.30
CA ARG A 63 -18.08 -4.76 -17.53
C ARG A 63 -19.46 -4.13 -17.45
N VAL A 64 -19.57 -2.80 -17.56
CA VAL A 64 -20.83 -2.08 -17.36
C VAL A 64 -21.39 -1.53 -18.67
N TYR A 65 -20.53 -1.06 -19.59
CA TYR A 65 -20.99 -0.47 -20.85
C TYR A 65 -20.91 -1.42 -22.04
N LEU A 66 -19.87 -2.24 -22.14
CA LEU A 66 -19.65 -3.16 -23.26
C LEU A 66 -20.14 -4.59 -22.97
N GLY A 67 -20.13 -5.03 -21.70
CA GLY A 67 -20.54 -6.37 -21.25
C GLY A 67 -22.05 -6.66 -21.34
N ASN A 68 -22.81 -5.81 -22.04
CA ASN A 68 -24.23 -5.96 -22.30
C ASN A 68 -24.52 -6.30 -23.78
N GLN A 69 -23.54 -6.88 -24.49
CA GLN A 69 -23.68 -7.47 -25.84
C GLN A 69 -23.47 -8.98 -25.81
#